data_AF-A0AAV9VHC9-F1
#
_entry.id   AF-A0AAV9VHC9-F1
#
_cell.length_a   1.000
_cell.length_b   1.000
_cell.length_c   1.000
_cell.angle_alpha   90.00
_cell.angle_beta   90.00
_cell.angle_gamma   90.00
#
_symmetry.space_group_name_H-M   'P 1'
#
loop_
_entity.id
_entity.type
_entity.pdbx_description
1 polymer ?
#
loop_
_entity_poly.entity_id
_entity_poly.type
_entity_poly.pdbx_seq_one_letter_code
_entity_poly.pdbx_strand_id
1 'polypeptide(L)'
;MKVSMLAAATAFLALVSAAPTPQEFDGEFIDTIPAPAEQGAPAGATKSGPDVDVDALVDATVSDIAKRSTLSKRGVASDNFVKVFDNWSGSTQTGGYLTFKLLPTYDVDLCATKCLANTGCVFFNIYDETNPAGILHKCALYSMASTKGAATNFGGQNHNGVISVKSLSAGYKKKSLQEDVPGYHYECFGDASINAPHNGSIDPYMGVSFTTTSPSVCAAACDAKTDYNLKHAAPGGTYRACNFFDFYNVYRDGVPYQTACTFYLISYDASFATNFGQKRNGYQYSIGESCGYTRDVLVGVNGIGTKPSTVTAT
;
A
#
# COMPACT_ATOMS: atom_id res chain seq x y z
N MET A 1 -13.56 75.58 -5.38
CA MET A 1 -13.88 74.21 -5.80
C MET A 1 -12.63 73.35 -5.64
N LYS A 2 -12.56 72.54 -4.58
CA LYS A 2 -11.49 71.56 -4.36
C LYS A 2 -12.04 70.20 -4.77
N VAL A 3 -11.51 69.62 -5.85
CA VAL A 3 -11.81 68.24 -6.26
C VAL A 3 -10.86 67.32 -5.51
N SER A 4 -11.41 66.54 -4.58
CA SER A 4 -10.67 65.55 -3.79
C SER A 4 -10.58 64.26 -4.59
N MET A 5 -9.36 63.82 -4.90
CA MET A 5 -9.09 62.49 -5.44
C MET A 5 -9.28 61.45 -4.32
N LEU A 6 -10.29 60.58 -4.43
CA LEU A 6 -10.34 59.34 -3.64
C LEU A 6 -9.45 58.29 -4.31
N ALA A 7 -8.35 57.93 -3.67
CA ALA A 7 -7.61 56.71 -3.97
C ALA A 7 -8.35 55.52 -3.34
N ALA A 8 -8.83 54.59 -4.17
CA ALA A 8 -9.36 53.33 -3.71
C ALA A 8 -8.20 52.42 -3.28
N ALA A 9 -8.01 52.25 -1.97
CA ALA A 9 -7.11 51.25 -1.43
C ALA A 9 -7.80 49.88 -1.49
N THR A 10 -7.48 49.08 -2.51
CA THR A 10 -7.80 47.65 -2.54
C THR A 10 -7.02 46.94 -1.44
N ALA A 11 -7.71 46.60 -0.34
CA ALA A 11 -7.18 45.70 0.67
C ALA A 11 -7.11 44.29 0.07
N PHE A 12 -5.89 43.84 -0.25
CA PHE A 12 -5.61 42.42 -0.45
C PHE A 12 -5.77 41.73 0.91
N LEU A 13 -6.90 41.05 1.12
CA LEU A 13 -6.98 40.02 2.14
C LEU A 13 -5.99 38.92 1.75
N ALA A 14 -4.82 38.92 2.40
CA ALA A 14 -3.97 37.75 2.44
C ALA A 14 -4.78 36.64 3.11
N LEU A 15 -5.28 35.69 2.32
CA LEU A 15 -5.69 34.38 2.80
C LEU A 15 -4.44 33.76 3.41
N VAL A 16 -4.30 33.89 4.73
CA VAL A 16 -3.42 33.02 5.50
C VAL A 16 -4.01 31.63 5.33
N SER A 17 -3.47 30.85 4.39
CA SER A 17 -3.70 29.41 4.37
C SER A 17 -3.12 28.91 5.69
N ALA A 18 -3.99 28.62 6.66
CA ALA A 18 -3.60 27.83 7.80
C ALA A 18 -3.08 26.50 7.23
N ALA A 19 -1.76 26.35 7.18
CA ALA A 19 -1.16 25.08 6.79
C ALA A 19 -1.66 24.04 7.80
N PRO A 20 -2.31 22.95 7.36
CA PRO A 20 -2.75 21.91 8.27
C PRO A 20 -1.55 21.44 9.09
N THR A 21 -1.68 21.49 10.42
CA THR A 21 -0.70 20.87 11.32
C THR A 21 -0.52 19.42 10.85
N PRO A 22 0.71 18.96 10.54
CA PRO A 22 0.92 17.58 10.10
C PRO A 22 0.19 16.64 11.04
N GLN A 23 -0.67 15.77 10.50
CA GLN A 23 -1.20 14.64 11.25
C GLN A 23 -0.02 13.73 11.56
N GLU A 24 0.73 14.06 12.62
CA GLU A 24 1.70 13.16 13.20
C GLU A 24 0.95 11.89 13.57
N PHE A 25 1.35 10.77 12.97
CA PHE A 25 0.91 9.49 13.48
C PHE A 25 1.28 9.43 14.95
N ASP A 26 0.37 8.92 15.78
CA ASP A 26 0.69 8.60 17.17
C ASP A 26 1.85 7.59 17.17
N GLY A 27 3.07 8.11 17.23
CA GLY A 27 4.24 7.27 17.03
C GLY A 27 4.52 6.41 18.24
N GLU A 28 3.88 6.62 19.40
CA GLU A 28 3.95 5.66 20.50
C GLU A 28 3.26 4.35 20.07
N PHE A 29 2.18 4.43 19.29
CA PHE A 29 1.58 3.27 18.63
C PHE A 29 2.51 2.67 17.56
N ILE A 30 3.10 3.47 16.66
CA ILE A 30 4.00 2.94 15.61
C ILE A 30 5.26 2.27 16.21
N ASP A 31 5.83 2.85 17.27
CA ASP A 31 7.02 2.34 17.95
C ASP A 31 6.71 1.05 18.75
N THR A 32 5.45 0.82 19.14
CA THR A 32 5.01 -0.43 19.80
C THR A 32 4.65 -1.54 18.82
N ILE A 33 4.37 -1.22 17.55
CA ILE A 33 4.19 -2.24 16.52
C ILE A 33 5.57 -2.85 16.24
N PRO A 34 5.75 -4.16 16.48
CA PRO A 34 7.02 -4.81 16.18
C PRO A 34 7.36 -4.58 14.71
N ALA A 35 8.63 -4.24 14.44
CA ALA A 35 9.11 -4.29 13.07
C ALA A 35 8.74 -5.66 12.49
N PRO A 36 8.19 -5.71 11.26
CA PRO A 36 7.89 -7.00 10.66
C PRO A 36 9.17 -7.84 10.66
N ALA A 37 9.04 -9.14 10.94
CA ALA A 37 10.20 -10.02 10.94
C ALA A 37 10.86 -9.96 9.55
N GLU A 38 12.15 -9.64 9.52
CA GLU A 38 12.97 -9.54 8.31
C GLU A 38 13.14 -10.95 7.71
N GLN A 39 12.19 -11.33 6.84
CA GLN A 39 12.10 -12.66 6.27
C GLN A 39 12.31 -12.62 4.76
N GLY A 40 12.90 -13.68 4.24
CA GLY A 40 13.02 -13.92 2.81
C GLY A 40 12.89 -15.41 2.52
N ALA A 41 13.01 -15.80 1.26
CA ALA A 41 13.01 -17.21 0.93
C ALA A 41 14.18 -17.91 1.65
N PRO A 42 13.95 -19.04 2.34
CA PRO A 42 15.02 -19.72 3.06
C PRO A 42 16.14 -20.14 2.11
N ALA A 43 17.39 -19.98 2.54
CA ALA A 43 18.55 -20.40 1.77
C ALA A 43 18.53 -21.92 1.57
N GLY A 44 18.80 -22.39 0.35
CA GLY A 44 18.83 -23.81 -0.01
C GLY A 44 17.48 -24.52 -0.06
N ALA A 45 16.36 -23.85 0.22
CA ALA A 45 15.05 -24.49 0.16
C ALA A 45 14.66 -24.90 -1.28
N THR A 46 14.35 -26.18 -1.45
CA THR A 46 13.96 -26.81 -2.73
C THR A 46 12.45 -27.08 -2.84
N LYS A 47 11.66 -26.73 -1.82
CA LYS A 47 10.20 -26.89 -1.77
C LYS A 47 9.54 -25.64 -1.18
N SER A 48 8.43 -25.17 -1.77
CA SER A 48 7.56 -24.14 -1.18
C SER A 48 6.51 -24.77 -0.25
N GLY A 49 5.79 -23.96 0.56
CA GLY A 49 4.68 -24.42 1.43
C GLY A 49 3.53 -25.12 0.67
N PRO A 50 2.49 -25.62 1.38
CA PRO A 50 1.63 -26.73 0.95
C PRO A 50 1.10 -26.61 -0.48
N ASP A 51 1.41 -27.63 -1.28
CA ASP A 51 1.12 -27.73 -2.70
C ASP A 51 -0.40 -27.83 -2.97
N VAL A 52 -0.93 -26.87 -3.70
CA VAL A 52 -1.94 -27.16 -4.71
C VAL A 52 -1.14 -27.45 -5.98
N ASP A 53 -1.39 -28.57 -6.66
CA ASP A 53 -0.72 -28.90 -7.92
C ASP A 53 -1.21 -27.94 -9.02
N VAL A 54 -0.58 -26.77 -9.08
CA VAL A 54 -0.86 -25.70 -10.04
C VAL A 54 -0.15 -25.96 -11.37
N ASP A 55 0.85 -26.85 -11.40
CA ASP A 55 1.64 -27.12 -12.60
C ASP A 55 0.80 -27.86 -13.65
N ALA A 56 -0.11 -28.75 -13.22
CA ALA A 56 -1.11 -29.35 -14.10
C ALA A 56 -2.15 -28.35 -14.67
N LEU A 57 -2.42 -27.24 -13.97
CA LEU A 57 -3.32 -26.18 -14.44
C LEU A 57 -2.64 -25.18 -15.38
N VAL A 58 -1.32 -24.95 -15.20
CA VAL A 58 -0.52 -24.00 -15.98
C VAL A 58 -0.21 -24.53 -17.38
N ASP A 59 0.09 -25.82 -17.53
CA ASP A 59 0.37 -26.42 -18.84
C ASP A 59 -0.84 -26.37 -19.78
N ALA A 60 -2.05 -26.48 -19.24
CA ALA A 60 -3.29 -26.36 -20.00
C ALA A 60 -3.59 -24.91 -20.45
N THR A 61 -3.12 -23.89 -19.72
CA THR A 61 -3.39 -22.47 -20.00
C THR A 61 -2.30 -21.80 -20.84
N VAL A 62 -1.03 -22.20 -20.71
CA VAL A 62 0.08 -21.66 -21.52
C VAL A 62 -0.08 -21.98 -23.00
N SER A 63 -0.62 -23.16 -23.33
CA SER A 63 -0.93 -23.57 -24.72
C SER A 63 -2.01 -22.70 -25.38
N ASP A 64 -2.89 -22.11 -24.58
CA ASP A 64 -4.02 -21.29 -25.03
C ASP A 64 -3.66 -19.80 -25.15
N ILE A 65 -2.75 -19.31 -24.30
CA ILE A 65 -2.24 -17.93 -24.33
C ILE A 65 -1.29 -17.71 -25.52
N ALA A 66 -0.49 -18.71 -25.89
CA ALA A 66 0.40 -18.63 -27.05
C ALA A 66 -0.34 -18.43 -28.38
N LYS A 67 -1.61 -18.84 -28.48
CA LYS A 67 -2.44 -18.71 -29.69
C LYS A 67 -3.05 -17.32 -29.89
N ARG A 68 -2.98 -16.41 -28.91
CA ARG A 68 -3.70 -15.12 -28.93
C ARG A 68 -2.82 -13.88 -29.15
N SER A 69 -1.59 -14.02 -29.62
CA SER A 69 -0.73 -12.86 -29.84
C SER A 69 -0.97 -12.17 -31.18
N THR A 70 -1.53 -10.96 -31.15
CA THR A 70 -1.09 -9.83 -31.99
C THR A 70 -1.57 -8.52 -31.38
N LEU A 71 -0.76 -7.90 -30.50
CA LEU A 71 -0.68 -6.45 -30.25
C LEU A 71 0.54 -6.20 -29.35
N SER A 72 1.55 -5.49 -29.89
CA SER A 72 2.74 -4.93 -29.22
C SER A 72 3.15 -5.56 -27.87
N LYS A 73 3.91 -6.67 -27.87
CA LYS A 73 4.25 -7.44 -26.66
C LYS A 73 5.19 -6.68 -25.72
N ARG A 74 4.62 -5.91 -24.79
CA ARG A 74 5.16 -5.80 -23.44
C ARG A 74 4.85 -7.14 -22.72
N GLY A 75 5.81 -7.67 -21.97
CA GLY A 75 5.65 -8.87 -21.14
C GLY A 75 4.81 -8.59 -19.88
N VAL A 76 4.29 -9.63 -19.23
CA VAL A 76 3.41 -9.54 -18.03
C VAL A 76 4.02 -8.65 -16.94
N ALA A 77 5.32 -8.78 -16.69
CA ALA A 77 6.04 -7.97 -15.73
C ALA A 77 6.04 -6.51 -16.15
N SER A 78 6.39 -6.22 -17.41
CA SER A 78 6.43 -4.84 -17.92
C SER A 78 5.05 -4.18 -18.05
N ASP A 79 3.96 -4.95 -18.06
CA ASP A 79 2.60 -4.44 -18.07
C ASP A 79 2.06 -4.16 -16.68
N ASN A 80 2.40 -4.97 -15.67
CA ASN A 80 1.81 -4.92 -14.33
C ASN A 80 2.75 -4.43 -13.23
N PHE A 81 4.06 -4.41 -13.47
CA PHE A 81 5.08 -4.11 -12.49
C PHE A 81 6.07 -3.03 -13.00
N VAL A 82 6.65 -2.30 -12.05
CA VAL A 82 7.78 -1.41 -12.23
C VAL A 82 9.00 -2.07 -11.62
N LYS A 83 10.07 -2.16 -12.39
CA LYS A 83 11.37 -2.60 -11.90
C LYS A 83 11.93 -1.58 -10.90
N VAL A 84 12.27 -2.05 -9.70
CA VAL A 84 12.83 -1.24 -8.62
C VAL A 84 14.35 -1.32 -8.61
N PHE A 85 14.89 -2.51 -8.87
CA PHE A 85 16.32 -2.74 -9.01
C PHE A 85 16.60 -3.97 -9.86
N ASP A 86 17.81 -4.08 -10.41
CA ASP A 86 18.32 -5.24 -11.10
C ASP A 86 19.83 -5.42 -10.90
N ASN A 87 20.33 -6.55 -11.41
CA ASN A 87 21.74 -6.91 -11.45
C ASN A 87 22.44 -6.74 -10.09
N TRP A 88 21.78 -7.20 -9.02
CA TRP A 88 22.27 -7.12 -7.66
C TRP A 88 22.69 -8.49 -7.11
N SER A 89 23.60 -8.50 -6.12
CA SER A 89 24.13 -9.71 -5.49
C SER A 89 23.41 -10.12 -4.20
N GLY A 90 22.50 -9.29 -3.69
CA GLY A 90 21.64 -9.63 -2.55
C GLY A 90 20.20 -9.89 -2.98
N SER A 91 19.54 -10.86 -2.36
CA SER A 91 18.07 -10.98 -2.44
C SER A 91 17.42 -10.11 -1.37
N THR A 92 16.16 -9.74 -1.60
CA THR A 92 15.32 -9.07 -0.62
C THR A 92 15.19 -9.90 0.66
N GLN A 93 15.37 -9.25 1.80
CA GLN A 93 15.05 -9.76 3.12
C GLN A 93 14.45 -8.59 3.88
N THR A 94 13.14 -8.64 4.10
CA THR A 94 12.36 -7.59 4.77
C THR A 94 11.00 -8.13 5.19
N GLY A 95 10.16 -7.27 5.77
CA GLY A 95 8.80 -7.60 6.14
C GLY A 95 7.92 -8.03 4.96
N GLY A 96 6.80 -8.67 5.29
CA GLY A 96 5.76 -8.99 4.30
C GLY A 96 6.14 -10.13 3.36
N TYR A 97 7.13 -10.96 3.70
CA TYR A 97 7.41 -12.18 2.95
C TYR A 97 6.18 -13.10 2.96
N LEU A 98 5.70 -13.45 1.77
CA LEU A 98 4.55 -14.35 1.59
C LEU A 98 5.02 -15.78 1.36
N THR A 99 5.83 -15.97 0.32
CA THR A 99 6.29 -17.30 -0.12
C THR A 99 7.41 -17.17 -1.16
N PHE A 100 7.89 -18.30 -1.67
CA PHE A 100 8.73 -18.34 -2.86
C PHE A 100 8.26 -19.41 -3.84
N LYS A 101 8.62 -19.25 -5.11
CA LYS A 101 8.47 -20.24 -6.17
C LYS A 101 9.83 -20.54 -6.79
N LEU A 102 10.05 -21.80 -7.14
CA LEU A 102 11.17 -22.18 -8.00
C LEU A 102 10.68 -22.12 -9.44
N LEU A 103 11.49 -21.52 -10.31
CA LEU A 103 11.21 -21.41 -11.73
C LEU A 103 12.11 -22.37 -12.51
N PRO A 104 11.65 -22.92 -13.64
CA PRO A 104 12.49 -23.75 -14.51
C PRO A 104 13.69 -22.98 -15.09
N THR A 105 13.52 -21.69 -15.34
CA THR A 105 14.52 -20.75 -15.86
C THR A 105 14.39 -19.40 -15.15
N TYR A 106 15.38 -18.53 -15.31
CA TYR A 106 15.24 -17.13 -14.91
C TYR A 106 14.24 -16.43 -15.83
N ASP A 107 12.96 -16.42 -15.42
CA ASP A 107 11.85 -15.83 -16.17
C ASP A 107 11.08 -14.82 -15.31
N VAL A 108 11.28 -13.54 -15.64
CA VAL A 108 10.66 -12.41 -14.94
C VAL A 108 9.14 -12.38 -15.14
N ASP A 109 8.64 -12.72 -16.33
CA ASP A 109 7.22 -12.68 -16.65
C ASP A 109 6.47 -13.84 -15.98
N LEU A 110 7.10 -15.01 -15.89
CA LEU A 110 6.56 -16.12 -15.12
C LEU A 110 6.52 -15.78 -13.62
N CYS A 111 7.57 -15.15 -13.07
CA CYS A 111 7.56 -14.69 -11.68
C CYS A 111 6.45 -13.65 -11.42
N ALA A 112 6.27 -12.69 -12.33
CA ALA A 112 5.18 -11.72 -12.28
C ALA A 112 3.81 -12.40 -12.30
N THR A 113 3.62 -13.41 -13.15
CA THR A 113 2.39 -14.21 -13.22
C THR A 113 2.12 -14.93 -11.90
N LYS A 114 3.13 -15.55 -11.30
CA LYS A 114 3.01 -16.20 -9.97
C LYS A 114 2.69 -15.19 -8.87
N CYS A 115 3.22 -13.97 -8.93
CA CYS A 115 2.84 -12.89 -8.01
C CYS A 115 1.37 -12.49 -8.19
N LEU A 116 0.91 -12.23 -9.42
CA LEU A 116 -0.49 -11.85 -9.69
C LEU A 116 -1.50 -12.92 -9.24
N ALA A 117 -1.13 -14.20 -9.32
CA ALA A 117 -1.96 -15.31 -8.85
C ALA A 117 -1.93 -15.51 -7.32
N ASN A 118 -0.96 -14.93 -6.61
CA ASN A 118 -0.83 -15.06 -5.16
C ASN A 118 -1.47 -13.85 -4.47
N THR A 119 -2.64 -14.07 -3.86
CA THR A 119 -3.37 -13.02 -3.13
C THR A 119 -2.47 -12.22 -2.20
N GLY A 120 -2.55 -10.90 -2.30
CA GLY A 120 -1.75 -9.97 -1.51
C GLY A 120 -0.33 -9.75 -2.01
N CYS A 121 0.14 -10.40 -3.08
CA CYS A 121 1.46 -10.10 -3.64
C CYS A 121 1.48 -8.76 -4.36
N VAL A 122 2.34 -7.86 -3.90
CA VAL A 122 2.53 -6.51 -4.47
C VAL A 122 3.97 -6.27 -4.90
N PHE A 123 4.89 -7.17 -4.56
CA PHE A 123 6.27 -7.15 -5.00
C PHE A 123 6.83 -8.56 -5.13
N PHE A 124 7.71 -8.73 -6.10
CA PHE A 124 8.52 -9.94 -6.21
C PHE A 124 9.99 -9.60 -6.40
N ASN A 125 10.85 -10.45 -5.83
CA ASN A 125 12.27 -10.46 -6.10
C ASN A 125 12.64 -11.79 -6.77
N ILE A 126 13.14 -11.70 -8.00
CA ILE A 126 13.67 -12.83 -8.76
C ILE A 126 15.19 -12.80 -8.72
N TYR A 127 15.82 -13.94 -8.44
CA TYR A 127 17.27 -14.06 -8.34
C TYR A 127 17.74 -15.51 -8.56
N ASP A 128 19.01 -15.64 -8.91
CA ASP A 128 19.69 -16.93 -8.94
C ASP A 128 20.34 -17.19 -7.58
N GLU A 129 20.04 -18.35 -7.01
CA GLU A 129 20.73 -18.88 -5.84
C GLU A 129 21.61 -20.06 -6.28
N THR A 130 22.92 -19.82 -6.31
CA THR A 130 23.91 -20.83 -6.69
C THR A 130 24.39 -21.56 -5.45
N ASN A 131 24.28 -22.88 -5.44
CA ASN A 131 24.80 -23.76 -4.40
C ASN A 131 25.60 -24.91 -5.04
N PRO A 132 26.26 -25.78 -4.26
CA PRO A 132 27.04 -26.90 -4.84
C PRO A 132 26.24 -27.88 -5.71
N ALA A 133 24.91 -27.94 -5.56
CA ALA A 133 24.05 -28.81 -6.35
C ALA A 133 23.59 -28.16 -7.67
N GLY A 134 23.80 -26.85 -7.86
CA GLY A 134 23.44 -26.13 -9.07
C GLY A 134 22.84 -24.74 -8.80
N ILE A 135 22.11 -24.24 -9.79
CA ILE A 135 21.45 -22.94 -9.75
C ILE A 135 19.96 -23.14 -9.48
N LEU A 136 19.42 -22.38 -8.54
CA LEU A 136 17.99 -22.29 -8.27
C LEU A 136 17.48 -20.90 -8.70
N HIS A 137 16.58 -20.86 -9.68
CA HIS A 137 15.89 -19.63 -10.09
C HIS A 137 14.74 -19.36 -9.12
N LYS A 138 14.98 -18.49 -8.12
CA LYS A 138 13.99 -18.20 -7.07
C LYS A 138 13.18 -16.96 -7.40
N CYS A 139 11.88 -17.07 -7.18
CA CYS A 139 10.89 -16.00 -7.26
C CYS A 139 10.26 -15.82 -5.87
N ALA A 140 10.79 -14.87 -5.08
CA ALA A 140 10.27 -14.56 -3.75
C ALA A 140 9.16 -13.50 -3.84
N LEU A 141 8.04 -13.73 -3.16
CA LEU A 141 6.82 -12.92 -3.23
C LEU A 141 6.58 -12.20 -1.91
N TYR A 142 6.16 -10.93 -1.97
CA TYR A 142 5.98 -10.06 -0.81
C TYR A 142 4.66 -9.29 -0.86
N SER A 143 4.06 -9.07 0.30
CA SER A 143 2.87 -8.24 0.51
C SER A 143 3.17 -6.77 0.73
N MET A 144 4.44 -6.38 0.71
CA MET A 144 4.87 -4.99 0.74
C MET A 144 5.84 -4.75 -0.40
N ALA A 145 5.67 -3.61 -1.08
CA ALA A 145 6.61 -3.16 -2.09
C ALA A 145 7.98 -2.98 -1.45
N SER A 146 9.08 -3.41 -2.07
CA SER A 146 10.42 -3.34 -1.48
C SER A 146 11.41 -2.57 -2.34
N THR A 147 12.53 -2.14 -1.73
CA THR A 147 13.60 -1.36 -2.38
C THR A 147 14.89 -2.16 -2.51
N LYS A 148 15.86 -1.63 -3.27
CA LYS A 148 17.22 -2.19 -3.35
C LYS A 148 17.90 -2.28 -1.98
N GLY A 149 17.64 -1.31 -1.10
CA GLY A 149 18.25 -1.24 0.24
C GLY A 149 17.87 -2.43 1.14
N ALA A 150 16.72 -3.07 0.88
CA ALA A 150 16.28 -4.29 1.54
C ALA A 150 16.88 -5.57 0.93
N ALA A 151 17.62 -5.47 -0.17
CA ALA A 151 18.24 -6.60 -0.85
C ALA A 151 19.63 -6.92 -0.24
N THR A 152 19.63 -7.27 1.05
CA THR A 152 20.83 -7.43 1.89
C THR A 152 21.20 -8.88 2.16
N ASN A 153 20.38 -9.83 1.72
CA ASN A 153 20.67 -11.23 1.91
C ASN A 153 21.56 -11.71 0.76
N PHE A 154 22.88 -11.67 0.96
CA PHE A 154 23.89 -12.06 -0.06
C PHE A 154 24.15 -13.57 -0.13
N GLY A 155 23.63 -14.34 0.83
CA GLY A 155 24.07 -15.73 1.04
C GLY A 155 25.45 -15.80 1.70
N GLY A 156 26.25 -16.81 1.36
CA GLY A 156 27.60 -17.05 1.87
C GLY A 156 27.67 -17.69 3.26
N GLN A 157 26.55 -17.74 3.97
CA GLN A 157 26.44 -18.40 5.27
C GLN A 157 26.13 -19.90 5.08
N ASN A 158 26.71 -20.75 5.93
CA ASN A 158 26.39 -22.16 5.94
C ASN A 158 25.00 -22.36 6.55
N HIS A 159 24.05 -22.82 5.74
CA HIS A 159 22.69 -23.13 6.18
C HIS A 159 22.49 -24.65 6.07
N ASN A 160 22.59 -25.35 7.21
CA ASN A 160 22.45 -26.81 7.30
C ASN A 160 23.34 -27.61 6.33
N GLY A 161 24.60 -27.18 6.15
CA GLY A 161 25.57 -27.81 5.27
C GLY A 161 25.58 -27.28 3.83
N VAL A 162 24.70 -26.34 3.48
CA VAL A 162 24.63 -25.72 2.16
C VAL A 162 25.06 -24.27 2.24
N ILE A 163 26.11 -23.91 1.51
CA ILE A 163 26.48 -22.52 1.24
C ILE A 163 25.87 -22.16 -0.10
N SER A 164 25.12 -21.05 -0.16
CA SER A 164 24.58 -20.53 -1.41
C SER A 164 24.96 -19.06 -1.56
N VAL A 165 25.14 -18.60 -2.80
CA VAL A 165 25.38 -17.19 -3.14
C VAL A 165 24.30 -16.70 -4.08
N LYS A 166 24.01 -15.41 -4.03
CA LYS A 166 22.93 -14.81 -4.82
C LYS A 166 23.49 -13.93 -5.92
N SER A 167 22.82 -13.97 -7.06
CA SER A 167 23.19 -13.19 -8.24
C SER A 167 21.98 -12.88 -9.09
N LEU A 168 22.14 -11.96 -10.05
CA LEU A 168 21.07 -11.52 -10.95
C LEU A 168 19.79 -11.12 -10.21
N SER A 169 19.92 -10.58 -9.00
CA SER A 169 18.77 -10.21 -8.20
C SER A 169 18.11 -8.96 -8.78
N ALA A 170 16.81 -9.07 -9.06
CA ALA A 170 15.98 -7.99 -9.56
C ALA A 170 14.65 -7.94 -8.81
N GLY A 171 14.23 -6.74 -8.43
CA GLY A 171 13.01 -6.48 -7.69
C GLY A 171 12.00 -5.72 -8.54
N TYR A 172 10.74 -6.12 -8.47
CA TYR A 172 9.64 -5.55 -9.24
C TYR A 172 8.47 -5.30 -8.30
N LYS A 173 8.02 -4.05 -8.21
CA LYS A 173 6.81 -3.67 -7.47
C LYS A 173 5.65 -3.54 -8.43
N LYS A 174 4.44 -3.90 -8.00
CA LYS A 174 3.24 -3.73 -8.80
C LYS A 174 3.14 -2.24 -9.17
N LYS A 175 2.84 -1.92 -10.43
CA LYS A 175 2.69 -0.53 -10.91
C LYS A 175 1.69 0.26 -10.12
N SER A 176 0.74 -0.46 -9.55
CA SER A 176 -0.35 0.12 -8.84
C SER A 176 -0.76 -0.77 -7.68
N LEU A 177 -0.73 -0.19 -6.48
CA LEU A 177 -1.54 -0.66 -5.35
C LEU A 177 -3.01 -0.23 -5.52
N GLN A 178 -3.36 0.43 -6.63
CA GLN A 178 -4.73 0.70 -7.01
C GLN A 178 -5.42 -0.64 -7.25
N GLU A 179 -6.28 -0.98 -6.31
CA GLU A 179 -7.22 -2.07 -6.42
C GLU A 179 -8.59 -1.41 -6.53
N ASP A 180 -9.35 -1.81 -7.53
CA ASP A 180 -10.74 -1.37 -7.63
C ASP A 180 -11.50 -1.93 -6.43
N VAL A 181 -11.93 -1.03 -5.54
CA VAL A 181 -12.69 -1.40 -4.35
C VAL A 181 -14.17 -1.15 -4.64
N PRO A 182 -15.04 -2.18 -4.60
CA PRO A 182 -16.46 -2.00 -4.87
C PRO A 182 -17.11 -0.92 -3.99
N GLY A 183 -17.81 0.03 -4.60
CA GLY A 183 -18.48 1.14 -3.91
C GLY A 183 -17.57 2.32 -3.57
N TYR A 184 -16.34 2.32 -4.06
CA TYR A 184 -15.40 3.41 -3.93
C TYR A 184 -14.77 3.76 -5.29
N HIS A 185 -14.48 5.04 -5.48
CA HIS A 185 -13.53 5.53 -6.48
C HIS A 185 -12.29 6.07 -5.77
N TYR A 186 -11.16 6.10 -6.47
CA TYR A 186 -9.89 6.51 -5.87
C TYR A 186 -9.12 7.53 -6.71
N GLU A 187 -8.24 8.25 -6.02
CA GLU A 187 -7.19 9.09 -6.58
C GLU A 187 -5.88 8.78 -5.84
N CYS A 188 -4.76 8.73 -6.57
CA CYS A 188 -3.46 8.45 -5.96
C CYS A 188 -2.55 9.66 -5.92
N PHE A 189 -1.82 9.79 -4.82
CA PHE A 189 -1.04 10.97 -4.47
C PHE A 189 0.47 10.72 -4.45
N GLY A 190 0.90 9.46 -4.61
CA GLY A 190 2.32 9.11 -4.67
C GLY A 190 2.96 9.11 -3.28
N ASP A 191 3.91 10.01 -3.05
CA ASP A 191 4.81 9.97 -1.87
C ASP A 191 4.31 10.82 -0.69
N ALA A 192 3.03 11.18 -0.69
CA ALA A 192 2.41 11.95 0.39
C ALA A 192 1.03 11.40 0.73
N SER A 193 0.74 11.27 2.04
CA SER A 193 -0.59 10.98 2.55
C SER A 193 -1.36 12.25 2.87
N ILE A 194 -2.67 12.09 3.08
CA ILE A 194 -3.60 13.17 3.42
C ILE A 194 -3.21 13.80 4.76
N ASN A 195 -3.07 15.12 4.73
CA ASN A 195 -2.93 15.97 5.89
C ASN A 195 -4.21 16.80 6.05
N ALA A 196 -5.22 16.20 6.68
CA ALA A 196 -6.53 16.81 6.80
C ALA A 196 -6.52 18.00 7.79
N PRO A 197 -6.96 19.20 7.38
CA PRO A 197 -7.05 20.35 8.27
C PRO A 197 -8.16 20.19 9.30
N HIS A 198 -7.87 20.64 10.53
CA HIS A 198 -8.88 20.78 11.58
C HIS A 198 -9.45 22.21 11.58
N ASN A 199 -10.28 22.53 10.58
CA ASN A 199 -10.78 23.90 10.35
C ASN A 199 -12.26 24.10 10.71
N GLY A 200 -12.88 23.21 11.50
CA GLY A 200 -14.30 23.29 11.86
C GLY A 200 -14.62 22.67 13.22
N SER A 201 -15.90 22.77 13.64
CA SER A 201 -16.37 22.25 14.94
C SER A 201 -16.42 20.72 15.03
N ILE A 202 -16.27 20.03 13.90
CA ILE A 202 -16.25 18.57 13.82
C ILE A 202 -14.92 18.18 13.20
N ASP A 203 -14.14 17.40 13.95
CA ASP A 203 -12.91 16.81 13.42
C ASP A 203 -13.27 15.79 12.31
N PRO A 204 -12.74 15.91 11.09
CA PRO A 204 -12.96 14.92 10.05
C PRO A 204 -12.15 13.63 10.25
N TYR A 205 -11.13 13.60 11.12
CA TYR A 205 -10.28 12.44 11.35
C TYR A 205 -10.97 11.33 12.18
N MET A 206 -10.81 10.07 11.77
CA MET A 206 -11.42 8.89 12.41
C MET A 206 -10.39 7.83 12.84
N GLY A 207 -9.14 8.25 12.96
CA GLY A 207 -8.02 7.40 13.36
C GLY A 207 -7.32 6.74 12.18
N VAL A 208 -6.25 6.02 12.53
CA VAL A 208 -5.39 5.26 11.62
C VAL A 208 -5.36 3.79 12.06
N SER A 209 -5.14 2.88 11.12
CA SER A 209 -4.88 1.47 11.39
C SER A 209 -3.67 1.00 10.60
N PHE A 210 -2.82 0.22 11.26
CA PHE A 210 -1.55 -0.26 10.73
C PHE A 210 -1.47 -1.79 10.79
N THR A 211 -2.25 -2.48 9.96
CA THR A 211 -2.21 -3.96 9.80
C THR A 211 -2.79 -4.39 8.44
N THR A 212 -2.95 -3.44 7.52
CA THR A 212 -3.62 -3.67 6.25
C THR A 212 -2.64 -4.17 5.20
N THR A 213 -3.12 -4.95 4.24
CA THR A 213 -2.35 -5.40 3.08
C THR A 213 -3.04 -5.02 1.76
N SER A 214 -4.26 -4.46 1.81
CA SER A 214 -5.00 -4.01 0.63
C SER A 214 -6.04 -2.93 0.98
N PRO A 215 -6.41 -2.07 0.03
CA PRO A 215 -7.43 -1.03 0.26
C PRO A 215 -8.82 -1.62 0.51
N SER A 216 -9.12 -2.86 0.04
CA SER A 216 -10.37 -3.56 0.37
C SER A 216 -10.51 -3.84 1.88
N VAL A 217 -9.40 -4.09 2.59
CA VAL A 217 -9.41 -4.21 4.06
C VAL A 217 -9.72 -2.86 4.71
N CYS A 218 -9.20 -1.76 4.16
CA CYS A 218 -9.54 -0.43 4.63
C CYS A 218 -11.02 -0.11 4.42
N ALA A 219 -11.60 -0.45 3.26
CA ALA A 219 -13.01 -0.23 3.01
C ALA A 219 -13.92 -0.98 3.99
N ALA A 220 -13.61 -2.26 4.27
CA ALA A 220 -14.33 -3.03 5.29
C ALA A 220 -14.20 -2.40 6.70
N ALA A 221 -13.02 -1.86 7.04
CA ALA A 221 -12.83 -1.14 8.30
C ALA A 221 -13.61 0.20 8.33
N CYS A 222 -13.71 0.90 7.21
CA CYS A 222 -14.51 2.12 7.04
C CYS A 222 -16.01 1.83 7.21
N ASP A 223 -16.51 0.72 6.65
CA ASP A 223 -17.87 0.21 6.89
C ASP A 223 -18.10 -0.10 8.37
N ALA A 224 -17.20 -0.88 8.99
CA ALA A 224 -17.33 -1.27 10.38
C ALA A 224 -17.34 -0.07 11.35
N LYS A 225 -16.53 0.97 11.09
CA LYS A 225 -16.56 2.23 11.85
C LYS A 225 -17.91 2.93 11.73
N THR A 226 -18.46 2.99 10.51
CA THR A 226 -19.76 3.61 10.24
C THR A 226 -20.88 2.86 10.98
N ASP A 227 -20.91 1.54 10.90
CA ASP A 227 -21.89 0.68 11.57
C ASP A 227 -21.81 0.78 13.09
N TYR A 228 -20.59 0.78 13.63
CA TYR A 228 -20.36 0.97 15.05
C TYR A 228 -20.91 2.31 15.52
N ASN A 229 -20.57 3.40 14.82
CA ASN A 229 -21.03 4.74 15.17
C ASN A 229 -22.54 4.89 15.02
N LEU A 230 -23.15 4.26 14.01
CA LEU A 230 -24.60 4.20 13.86
C LEU A 230 -25.24 3.53 15.09
N LYS A 231 -24.75 2.38 15.54
CA LYS A 231 -25.30 1.71 16.73
C LYS A 231 -25.19 2.60 17.98
N HIS A 232 -24.10 3.37 18.10
CA HIS A 232 -23.79 4.26 19.21
C HIS A 232 -24.09 5.75 18.93
N ALA A 233 -25.09 6.02 18.07
CA ALA A 233 -25.46 7.40 17.71
C ALA A 233 -25.78 8.27 18.94
N ALA A 234 -25.46 9.55 18.85
CA ALA A 234 -25.71 10.54 19.90
C ALA A 234 -27.22 10.72 20.18
N PRO A 235 -27.61 11.33 21.32
CA PRO A 235 -28.98 11.77 21.54
C PRO A 235 -29.45 12.66 20.37
N GLY A 236 -30.56 12.29 19.72
CA GLY A 236 -30.99 12.89 18.45
C GLY A 236 -30.68 12.05 17.20
N GLY A 237 -29.97 10.93 17.36
CA GLY A 237 -29.78 9.92 16.32
C GLY A 237 -28.67 10.22 15.32
N THR A 238 -27.85 11.25 15.54
CA THR A 238 -26.73 11.58 14.65
C THR A 238 -25.50 10.72 14.93
N TYR A 239 -24.75 10.40 13.88
CA TYR A 239 -23.53 9.59 14.00
C TYR A 239 -22.50 9.97 12.93
N ARG A 240 -21.22 9.68 13.21
CA ARG A 240 -20.11 9.91 12.28
C ARG A 240 -19.94 8.71 11.35
N ALA A 241 -20.02 8.93 10.05
CA ALA A 241 -19.78 7.92 9.04
C ALA A 241 -18.39 8.10 8.42
N CYS A 242 -17.75 6.99 8.08
CA CYS A 242 -16.51 6.99 7.31
C CYS A 242 -16.87 6.98 5.82
N ASN A 243 -16.48 8.03 5.11
CA ASN A 243 -16.74 8.19 3.67
C ASN A 243 -15.46 8.21 2.84
N PHE A 244 -14.31 8.31 3.48
CA PHE A 244 -13.03 8.39 2.81
C PHE A 244 -11.95 7.69 3.64
N PHE A 245 -11.03 7.02 2.97
CA PHE A 245 -9.80 6.54 3.60
C PHE A 245 -8.60 6.73 2.69
N ASP A 246 -7.47 7.09 3.29
CA ASP A 246 -6.17 7.13 2.63
C ASP A 246 -5.40 5.85 2.96
N PHE A 247 -5.00 5.11 1.91
CA PHE A 247 -4.23 3.89 1.98
C PHE A 247 -2.82 4.16 1.44
N TYR A 248 -1.79 3.93 2.26
CA TYR A 248 -0.41 4.25 1.91
C TYR A 248 0.60 3.36 2.63
N ASN A 249 1.81 3.30 2.09
CA ASN A 249 2.93 2.65 2.74
C ASN A 249 3.74 3.64 3.57
N VAL A 250 4.21 3.17 4.71
CA VAL A 250 5.21 3.82 5.55
C VAL A 250 6.52 3.07 5.35
N TYR A 251 7.57 3.82 5.02
CA TYR A 251 8.94 3.35 4.91
C TYR A 251 9.73 3.85 6.10
N ARG A 252 10.63 3.02 6.64
CA ARG A 252 11.61 3.39 7.66
C ARG A 252 13.00 3.32 7.03
N ASP A 253 13.69 4.44 6.95
CA ASP A 253 14.98 4.61 6.27
C ASP A 253 14.99 4.09 4.82
N GLY A 254 13.88 4.30 4.11
CA GLY A 254 13.70 3.82 2.73
C GLY A 254 13.46 2.32 2.59
N VAL A 255 13.29 1.60 3.71
CA VAL A 255 12.88 0.19 3.76
C VAL A 255 11.39 0.14 4.12
N PRO A 256 10.58 -0.69 3.44
CA PRO A 256 9.15 -0.81 3.74
C PRO A 256 8.96 -1.24 5.18
N TYR A 257 8.12 -0.52 5.91
CA TYR A 257 7.90 -0.78 7.32
C TYR A 257 6.49 -1.33 7.55
N GLN A 258 5.47 -0.57 7.15
CA GLN A 258 4.06 -0.92 7.36
C GLN A 258 3.17 -0.31 6.28
N THR A 259 1.95 -0.82 6.17
CA THR A 259 0.90 -0.21 5.37
C THR A 259 -0.20 0.29 6.29
N ALA A 260 -0.74 1.47 5.99
CA ALA A 260 -1.67 2.19 6.83
C ALA A 260 -2.99 2.48 6.10
N CYS A 261 -4.09 2.48 6.84
CA CYS A 261 -5.35 3.11 6.44
C CYS A 261 -5.64 4.26 7.40
N THR A 262 -5.80 5.47 6.89
CA THR A 262 -6.28 6.62 7.68
C THR A 262 -7.69 6.98 7.25
N PHE A 263 -8.62 7.12 8.20
CA PHE A 263 -10.05 7.19 7.92
C PHE A 263 -10.61 8.59 8.19
N TYR A 264 -11.54 9.04 7.36
CA TYR A 264 -12.12 10.37 7.44
C TYR A 264 -13.63 10.42 7.16
N LEU A 265 -14.28 11.46 7.68
CA LEU A 265 -15.71 11.76 7.47
C LEU A 265 -16.01 12.28 6.07
N ILE A 266 -15.04 12.98 5.48
CA ILE A 266 -15.15 13.66 4.19
C ILE A 266 -13.95 13.30 3.33
N SER A 267 -14.14 13.40 2.01
CA SER A 267 -13.10 13.14 1.01
C SER A 267 -12.12 14.30 0.91
N TYR A 268 -10.89 13.97 0.54
CA TYR A 268 -9.83 14.90 0.24
C TYR A 268 -9.25 14.60 -1.14
N ASP A 269 -8.89 15.66 -1.86
CA ASP A 269 -8.18 15.55 -3.13
C ASP A 269 -6.65 15.66 -2.93
N ALA A 270 -5.90 15.53 -4.02
CA ALA A 270 -4.44 15.59 -4.02
C ALA A 270 -3.84 16.87 -3.41
N SER A 271 -4.58 17.98 -3.33
CA SER A 271 -4.06 19.22 -2.72
C SER A 271 -3.84 19.09 -1.21
N PHE A 272 -4.47 18.10 -0.57
CA PHE A 272 -4.30 17.80 0.86
C PHE A 272 -3.24 16.72 1.11
N ALA A 273 -2.74 16.04 0.07
CA ALA A 273 -1.68 15.05 0.18
C ALA A 273 -0.32 15.74 0.39
N THR A 274 -0.08 16.17 1.63
CA THR A 274 1.10 16.97 2.01
C THR A 274 1.88 16.36 3.19
N ASN A 275 1.45 15.19 3.68
CA ASN A 275 2.17 14.46 4.70
C ASN A 275 3.19 13.49 4.06
N PHE A 276 4.45 13.91 3.99
CA PHE A 276 5.55 13.11 3.44
C PHE A 276 6.20 12.16 4.45
N GLY A 277 5.70 12.12 5.70
CA GLY A 277 6.29 11.40 6.82
C GLY A 277 7.07 12.31 7.76
N GLN A 278 7.89 11.71 8.64
CA GLN A 278 8.51 12.40 9.77
C GLN A 278 9.82 11.75 10.20
N LYS A 279 10.71 12.52 10.83
CA LYS A 279 11.88 11.97 11.54
C LYS A 279 11.53 11.73 13.00
N ARG A 280 11.77 10.51 13.50
CA ARG A 280 11.48 10.15 14.90
C ARG A 280 12.41 9.05 15.38
N ASN A 281 12.91 9.16 16.62
CA ASN A 281 13.78 8.16 17.27
C ASN A 281 15.02 7.76 16.44
N GLY A 282 15.58 8.70 15.67
CA GLY A 282 16.74 8.44 14.80
C GLY A 282 16.40 7.80 13.45
N TYR A 283 15.14 7.43 13.22
CA TYR A 283 14.66 6.87 11.96
C TYR A 283 13.99 7.95 11.09
N GLN A 284 14.18 7.85 9.77
CA GLN A 284 13.39 8.59 8.79
C GLN A 284 12.18 7.75 8.40
N TYR A 285 10.98 8.17 8.79
CA TYR A 285 9.75 7.63 8.24
C TYR A 285 9.34 8.45 7.01
N SER A 286 9.02 7.78 5.90
CA SER A 286 8.50 8.42 4.69
C SER A 286 7.26 7.72 4.19
N ILE A 287 6.41 8.46 3.48
CA ILE A 287 5.20 7.92 2.85
C ILE A 287 5.48 7.55 1.39
N GLY A 288 4.83 6.50 0.91
CA GLY A 288 4.86 6.11 -0.49
C GLY A 288 3.58 5.40 -0.91
N GLU A 289 3.32 5.45 -2.21
CA GLU A 289 2.18 4.80 -2.86
C GLU A 289 0.82 5.09 -2.19
N SER A 290 0.60 6.34 -1.77
CA SER A 290 -0.65 6.79 -1.18
C SER A 290 -1.77 6.90 -2.22
N CYS A 291 -2.95 6.42 -1.85
CA CYS A 291 -4.20 6.59 -2.59
C CYS A 291 -5.37 6.84 -1.64
N GLY A 292 -6.16 7.88 -1.94
CA GLY A 292 -7.41 8.18 -1.28
C GLY A 292 -8.58 7.48 -1.96
N TYR A 293 -9.43 6.81 -1.19
CA TYR A 293 -10.63 6.10 -1.65
C TYR A 293 -11.86 6.78 -1.07
N THR A 294 -12.73 7.29 -1.94
CA THR A 294 -13.98 7.96 -1.59
C THR A 294 -15.15 7.04 -1.89
N ARG A 295 -16.10 6.90 -0.95
CA ARG A 295 -17.35 6.19 -1.23
C ARG A 295 -18.09 6.83 -2.40
N ASP A 296 -18.61 6.01 -3.30
CA ASP A 296 -19.46 6.48 -4.40
C ASP A 296 -20.76 7.10 -3.87
N VAL A 297 -21.29 6.55 -2.78
CA VAL A 297 -22.46 7.08 -2.07
C VAL A 297 -22.05 7.50 -0.67
N LEU A 298 -21.92 8.81 -0.48
CA LEU A 298 -21.59 9.39 0.82
C LEU A 298 -22.73 9.19 1.82
N VAL A 299 -22.37 8.80 3.04
CA VAL A 299 -23.29 8.67 4.15
C VAL A 299 -23.37 10.00 4.90
N GLY A 300 -24.58 10.58 4.92
CA GLY A 300 -24.86 11.80 5.65
C GLY A 300 -24.29 13.07 5.00
N VAL A 301 -24.55 14.22 5.63
CA VAL A 301 -24.01 15.52 5.19
C VAL A 301 -22.71 15.77 5.95
N ASN A 302 -21.61 15.99 5.24
CA ASN A 302 -20.26 16.15 5.82
C ASN A 302 -19.86 14.96 6.73
N GLY A 303 -20.28 13.75 6.36
CA GLY A 303 -20.03 12.53 7.16
C GLY A 303 -20.86 12.41 8.42
N ILE A 304 -21.90 13.23 8.59
CA ILE A 304 -22.86 13.13 9.70
C ILE A 304 -24.16 12.52 9.20
N GLY A 305 -24.36 11.24 9.54
CA GLY A 305 -25.60 10.51 9.29
C GLY A 305 -26.65 10.77 10.38
N THR A 306 -27.89 10.39 10.10
CA THR A 306 -29.00 10.42 11.07
C THR A 306 -29.74 9.09 11.02
N LYS A 307 -30.02 8.48 12.19
CA LYS A 307 -30.84 7.27 12.27
C LYS A 307 -32.21 7.51 11.62
N PRO A 308 -32.70 6.58 10.79
CA PRO A 308 -34.10 6.60 10.38
C PRO A 308 -34.98 6.62 11.63
N SER A 309 -35.93 7.54 11.71
CA SER A 309 -36.89 7.57 12.81
C SER A 309 -37.64 6.23 12.82
N THR A 310 -37.60 5.50 13.92
CA THR A 310 -38.51 4.36 14.11
C THR A 310 -39.92 4.93 14.17
N VAL A 311 -40.65 4.83 13.06
CA VAL A 311 -42.09 5.07 13.06
C VAL A 311 -42.69 3.94 13.88
N THR A 312 -42.97 4.21 15.15
CA THR A 312 -43.74 3.30 15.98
C THR A 312 -45.13 3.21 15.33
N ALA A 313 -45.41 2.09 14.66
CA ALA A 313 -46.76 1.79 14.23
C ALA A 313 -47.63 1.77 15.50
N THR A 314 -48.61 2.67 15.52
CA THR A 314 -49.55 2.88 16.64
C THR A 314 -50.59 1.77 16.68
#